data_AF-A0A3B4WG97-F1
#
_entry.id   AF-A0A3B4WG97-F1
#
_cell.length_a   1.000
_cell.length_b   1.000
_cell.length_c   1.000
_cell.angle_alpha   90.00
_cell.angle_beta   90.00
_cell.angle_gamma   90.00
#
_symmetry.space_group_name_H-M   'P 1'
#
loop_
_entity.id
_entity.type
_entity.pdbx_description
1 polymer ?
#
loop_
_entity_poly.entity_id
_entity_poly.type
_entity_poly.pdbx_seq_one_letter_code
_entity_poly.pdbx_strand_id
1 'polypeptide(L)'
;QKSNATFHHTPQLFPAKLFLIYTFPIQPLVSFIGTPEECKKAHFVPGYNLGGEGFDIVKMERKGAYVIDTETWKLGNGTCKLYRNGYMNNENQKIPVAVVDWRTLPKCSLTVSSKVYDSVETLVNDSTSSVSNNWRFGLDIPVHASVTVGVGFGGSHSKESTFGMKKSKQDHYTFFRHSIYCNFYRQNLLVHYILIKITVTFYRLAAKPPLSHEFGSAVNSLPSYSCKTEPLYRNVIDTYGTHYITQVFLGGEMKAVTAIKTCQATMNGLSATEVKDCLSVEASAGFAGTASIKAMKEHCKQKRRKLGSGQSFSSMFSERNTEVIGGNINGADILFEGQSNPSVYNNWLKSLKNIPDVVRYNLKPLHTILPSAHPARAGLKREVEKYIKKNAVDPCACVCNSNQNIKSNCCPAGKGLATLKVFKLYAQGLYGDKWTQTDGSVEVRYGYQVKRTAIIQDNDNPKWKEKFNFGPIKINMRNKLTFSVYDEDTYWNSDLLGKCSFGLRKGRVSDSCMLDHGTLFFSYIVKCAPSLGGQHCQDYIPSPMSASLAAVFYTRNGVLAGETGMLNQQSASLKPAGNMTCN
;
A
#
# COMPACT_ATOMS: atom_id res chain seq x y z
N GLN A 1 -46.62 -43.27 32.18
CA GLN A 1 -45.77 -42.87 33.33
C GLN A 1 -45.48 -41.38 33.21
N LYS A 2 -45.99 -40.61 34.19
CA LYS A 2 -45.65 -39.20 34.40
C LYS A 2 -44.23 -39.09 34.98
N SER A 3 -43.50 -38.03 34.63
CA SER A 3 -42.60 -37.35 35.56
C SER A 3 -42.34 -35.92 35.09
N ASN A 4 -42.97 -34.97 35.78
CA ASN A 4 -42.65 -33.54 35.76
C ASN A 4 -41.58 -33.29 36.82
N ALA A 5 -40.56 -32.49 36.51
CA ALA A 5 -39.72 -31.84 37.51
C ALA A 5 -39.34 -30.42 37.06
N THR A 6 -40.06 -29.45 37.61
CA THR A 6 -39.75 -28.01 37.63
C THR A 6 -38.60 -27.73 38.61
N PHE A 7 -37.57 -27.00 38.18
CA PHE A 7 -36.53 -26.46 39.06
C PHE A 7 -36.72 -24.95 39.26
N HIS A 8 -36.96 -24.57 40.51
CA HIS A 8 -36.95 -23.19 40.99
C HIS A 8 -35.51 -22.68 41.15
N HIS A 9 -35.22 -21.49 40.65
CA HIS A 9 -33.98 -20.76 40.91
C HIS A 9 -34.10 -19.97 42.23
N THR A 10 -33.27 -20.30 43.21
CA THR A 10 -32.92 -19.43 44.35
C THR A 10 -31.49 -18.91 44.15
N PRO A 11 -31.21 -17.60 44.34
CA PRO A 11 -29.86 -17.08 44.29
C PRO A 11 -29.17 -17.18 45.67
N GLN A 12 -28.06 -17.93 45.74
CA GLN A 12 -27.15 -17.94 46.89
C GLN A 12 -26.19 -16.74 46.83
N LEU A 13 -26.16 -15.94 47.89
CA LEU A 13 -25.14 -14.92 48.15
C LEU A 13 -23.79 -15.60 48.47
N PHE A 14 -22.73 -15.20 47.78
CA PHE A 14 -21.33 -15.43 48.19
C PHE A 14 -20.73 -14.14 48.80
N PRO A 15 -19.86 -14.25 49.81
CA PRO A 15 -19.40 -13.09 50.57
C PRO A 15 -18.34 -12.29 49.79
N ALA A 16 -18.49 -10.97 49.80
CA ALA A 16 -17.54 -10.03 49.21
C ALA A 16 -16.21 -10.06 49.99
N LYS A 17 -15.15 -10.63 49.39
CA LYS A 17 -13.77 -10.35 49.81
C LYS A 17 -13.38 -8.99 49.26
N LEU A 18 -13.23 -8.03 50.17
CA LEU A 18 -12.72 -6.68 49.92
C LEU A 18 -11.26 -6.77 49.44
N PHE A 19 -11.04 -6.80 48.12
CA PHE A 19 -9.72 -6.50 47.56
C PHE A 19 -9.49 -5.01 47.72
N LEU A 20 -8.59 -4.64 48.64
CA LEU A 20 -7.97 -3.32 48.67
C LEU A 20 -7.25 -3.11 47.33
N ILE A 21 -7.94 -2.45 46.40
CA ILE A 21 -7.33 -1.92 45.19
C ILE A 21 -6.38 -0.82 45.66
N TYR A 22 -5.09 -1.10 45.71
CA TYR A 22 -4.06 -0.08 45.72
C TYR A 22 -4.17 0.67 44.38
N THR A 23 -5.04 1.68 44.33
CA THR A 23 -4.95 2.73 43.34
C THR A 23 -3.64 3.44 43.61
N PHE A 24 -2.58 3.10 42.87
CA PHE A 24 -1.42 3.98 42.80
C PHE A 24 -1.94 5.35 42.37
N PRO A 25 -1.83 6.40 43.21
CA PRO A 25 -2.19 7.74 42.77
C PRO A 25 -1.27 8.05 41.60
N ILE A 26 -1.85 8.25 40.41
CA ILE A 26 -1.16 8.92 39.33
C ILE A 26 -0.96 10.34 39.86
N GLN A 27 0.17 10.61 40.51
CA GLN A 27 0.53 11.96 40.88
C GLN A 27 0.48 12.77 39.58
N PRO A 28 -0.37 13.81 39.48
CA PRO A 28 -0.36 14.66 38.31
C PRO A 28 1.07 15.19 38.16
N LEU A 29 1.65 15.02 36.97
CA LEU A 29 2.92 15.65 36.62
C LEU A 29 2.67 17.17 36.56
N VAL A 30 2.65 17.82 37.72
CA VAL A 30 2.46 19.26 37.85
C VAL A 30 3.83 19.90 37.67
N SER A 31 3.93 20.82 36.71
CA SER A 31 5.12 21.67 36.59
C SER A 31 5.30 22.50 37.85
N PHE A 32 6.54 22.75 38.24
CA PHE A 32 6.86 23.70 39.31
C PHE A 32 7.84 24.75 38.80
N ILE A 33 7.93 25.88 39.52
CA ILE A 33 8.86 26.96 39.19
C ILE A 33 10.19 26.67 39.89
N GLY A 34 11.25 26.54 39.10
CA GLY A 34 12.61 26.36 39.63
C GLY A 34 13.27 27.67 40.02
N THR A 35 14.17 27.61 41.00
CA THR A 35 15.06 28.72 41.34
C THR A 35 16.06 28.99 40.20
N PRO A 36 16.70 30.18 40.16
CA PRO A 36 17.71 30.47 39.13
C PRO A 36 18.85 29.44 39.06
N GLU A 37 19.28 28.90 40.20
CA GLU A 37 20.32 27.88 40.31
C GLU A 37 19.82 26.54 39.77
N GLU A 38 18.61 26.11 40.14
CA GLU A 38 18.00 24.89 39.63
C GLU A 38 17.81 24.95 38.11
N CYS A 39 17.38 26.10 37.60
CA CYS A 39 17.14 26.31 36.17
C CYS A 39 18.42 26.36 35.32
N LYS A 40 19.53 26.85 35.90
CA LYS A 40 20.86 26.78 35.27
C LYS A 40 21.35 25.33 35.20
N LYS A 41 21.14 24.54 36.26
CA LYS A 41 21.58 23.14 36.34
C LYS A 41 20.71 22.19 35.50
N ALA A 42 19.40 22.41 35.45
CA ALA A 42 18.47 21.54 34.75
C ALA A 42 18.69 21.59 33.23
N HIS A 43 18.77 20.42 32.60
CA HIS A 43 18.80 20.30 31.14
C HIS A 43 17.37 20.20 30.59
N PHE A 44 17.21 20.37 29.27
CA PHE A 44 15.90 20.26 28.63
C PHE A 44 15.38 18.83 28.61
N VAL A 45 14.05 18.68 28.64
CA VAL A 45 13.41 17.39 28.35
C VAL A 45 13.81 16.88 26.95
N PRO A 46 14.01 15.57 26.75
CA PRO A 46 14.35 15.02 25.43
C PRO A 46 13.31 15.38 24.36
N GLY A 47 13.77 15.89 23.21
CA GLY A 47 12.93 16.29 22.07
C GLY A 47 12.09 17.55 22.30
N TYR A 48 12.48 18.44 23.23
CA TYR A 48 11.75 19.67 23.55
C TYR A 48 11.51 20.62 22.36
N ASN A 49 12.37 20.58 21.34
CA ASN A 49 12.34 21.43 20.15
C ASN A 49 11.69 20.73 18.94
N LEU A 50 11.15 19.53 19.09
CA LEU A 50 10.49 18.84 17.96
C LEU A 50 9.08 19.39 17.65
N GLY A 51 8.50 20.18 18.56
CA GLY A 51 7.33 21.02 18.31
C GLY A 51 7.76 22.42 17.90
N GLY A 52 6.97 23.10 17.07
CA GLY A 52 7.23 24.48 16.66
C GLY A 52 8.05 24.59 15.37
N GLU A 53 8.64 23.47 14.95
CA GLU A 53 9.30 23.31 13.66
C GLU A 53 8.29 23.42 12.50
N GLY A 54 8.77 23.97 11.40
CA GLY A 54 8.10 24.00 10.11
C GLY A 54 7.94 22.61 9.48
N PHE A 55 6.85 22.41 8.72
CA PHE A 55 6.45 21.12 8.18
C PHE A 55 5.90 21.22 6.76
N ASP A 56 6.42 20.39 5.86
CA ASP A 56 5.89 20.21 4.50
C ASP A 56 4.92 19.03 4.47
N ILE A 57 3.62 19.30 4.33
CA ILE A 57 2.57 18.27 4.28
C ILE A 57 2.63 17.42 3.01
N VAL A 58 3.16 17.96 1.90
CA VAL A 58 3.26 17.28 0.61
C VAL A 58 4.39 16.25 0.66
N LYS A 59 5.52 16.61 1.28
CA LYS A 59 6.68 15.73 1.45
C LYS A 59 6.61 14.88 2.71
N MET A 60 5.76 15.23 3.67
CA MET A 60 5.71 14.64 5.01
C MET A 60 7.06 14.77 5.75
N GLU A 61 7.71 15.93 5.58
CA GLU A 61 9.05 16.20 6.11
C GLU A 61 9.04 17.45 6.99
N ARG A 62 9.77 17.38 8.11
CA ARG A 62 10.09 18.57 8.91
C ARG A 62 11.20 19.36 8.22
N LYS A 63 11.16 20.68 8.36
CA LYS A 63 11.97 21.59 7.56
C LYS A 63 13.32 21.97 8.16
N GLY A 64 13.55 21.67 9.43
CA GLY A 64 14.69 22.15 10.21
C GLY A 64 14.58 23.63 10.62
N ALA A 65 13.69 24.40 9.98
CA ALA A 65 13.45 25.80 10.28
C ALA A 65 12.28 25.96 11.28
N TYR A 66 12.49 26.78 12.29
CA TYR A 66 11.53 26.96 13.39
C TYR A 66 10.59 28.13 13.13
N VAL A 67 9.29 27.88 13.28
CA VAL A 67 8.25 28.91 13.20
C VAL A 67 8.01 29.53 14.58
N ILE A 68 8.14 28.71 15.62
CA ILE A 68 7.95 29.07 17.02
C ILE A 68 9.29 29.02 17.75
N ASP A 69 9.53 29.99 18.62
CA ASP A 69 10.68 29.98 19.52
C ASP A 69 10.50 28.91 20.60
N THR A 70 11.32 27.86 20.51
CA THR A 70 11.40 26.78 21.49
C THR A 70 12.71 26.78 22.27
N GLU A 71 13.49 27.85 22.21
CA GLU A 71 14.76 27.98 22.93
C GLU A 71 14.61 28.83 24.20
N THR A 72 13.71 29.82 24.18
CA THR A 72 13.44 30.65 25.36
C THR A 72 12.79 29.82 26.47
N TRP A 73 13.49 29.70 27.61
CA TRP A 73 13.05 28.97 28.80
C TRP A 73 12.90 29.85 30.06
N LYS A 74 13.50 31.04 30.05
CA LYS A 74 13.46 31.97 31.19
C LYS A 74 12.10 32.67 31.25
N LEU A 75 11.45 32.64 32.40
CA LEU A 75 10.20 33.37 32.64
C LEU A 75 10.41 34.82 33.08
N GLY A 76 11.62 35.14 33.56
CA GLY A 76 11.95 36.37 34.26
C GLY A 76 12.70 36.07 35.57
N ASN A 77 13.54 37.00 36.04
CA ASN A 77 14.35 36.85 37.26
C ASN A 77 15.22 35.58 37.33
N GLY A 78 15.56 34.98 36.17
CA GLY A 78 16.33 33.73 36.08
C GLY A 78 15.54 32.44 36.33
N THR A 79 14.24 32.52 36.64
CA THR A 79 13.38 31.36 36.91
C THR A 79 12.91 30.65 35.64
N CYS A 80 12.44 29.40 35.78
CA CYS A 80 11.97 28.55 34.68
C CYS A 80 10.91 27.53 35.13
N LYS A 81 10.22 26.90 34.18
CA LYS A 81 9.34 25.77 34.45
C LYS A 81 10.14 24.46 34.44
N LEU A 82 10.00 23.68 35.50
CA LEU A 82 10.61 22.36 35.66
C LEU A 82 9.54 21.27 35.76
N TYR A 83 9.89 20.09 35.25
CA TYR A 83 9.13 18.85 35.39
C TYR A 83 10.02 17.74 35.93
N ARG A 84 9.43 16.83 36.72
CA ARG A 84 10.08 15.58 37.13
C ARG A 84 9.89 14.52 36.06
N ASN A 85 10.97 14.06 35.44
CA ASN A 85 10.91 13.05 34.40
C ASN A 85 11.00 11.63 34.99
N GLY A 86 9.86 10.98 35.18
CA GLY A 86 9.79 9.60 35.68
C GLY A 86 10.48 8.54 34.79
N TYR A 87 10.74 8.83 33.51
CA TYR A 87 11.50 7.91 32.64
C TYR A 87 13.01 8.02 32.80
N MET A 88 13.49 9.12 33.38
CA MET A 88 14.90 9.45 33.61
C MET A 88 15.16 9.64 35.11
N ASN A 89 14.83 8.61 35.90
CA ASN A 89 15.12 8.56 37.35
C ASN A 89 14.57 9.76 38.15
N ASN A 90 13.42 10.32 37.73
CA ASN A 90 12.79 11.50 38.33
C ASN A 90 13.65 12.78 38.31
N GLU A 91 14.55 12.90 37.32
CA GLU A 91 15.37 14.09 37.13
C GLU A 91 14.49 15.33 36.85
N ASN A 92 14.91 16.48 37.42
CA ASN A 92 14.28 17.77 37.16
C ASN A 92 14.78 18.33 35.84
N GLN A 93 13.89 18.46 34.87
CA GLN A 93 14.20 18.92 33.53
C GLN A 93 13.37 20.15 33.17
N LYS A 94 13.98 21.09 32.45
CA LYS A 94 13.31 22.33 32.03
C LYS A 94 12.63 22.19 30.68
N ILE A 95 11.65 23.05 30.45
CA ILE A 95 10.96 23.17 29.17
C ILE A 95 10.96 24.63 28.68
N PRO A 96 10.83 24.85 27.36
CA PRO A 96 10.65 26.18 26.80
C PRO A 96 9.34 26.83 27.26
N VAL A 97 9.30 28.17 27.25
CA VAL A 97 8.10 28.97 27.59
C VAL A 97 6.93 28.65 26.65
N ALA A 98 7.23 28.37 25.38
CA ALA A 98 6.25 28.01 24.37
C ALA A 98 5.62 26.61 24.59
N VAL A 99 6.23 25.75 25.40
CA VAL A 99 5.79 24.37 25.64
C VAL A 99 4.87 24.30 26.85
N VAL A 100 3.78 23.53 26.72
CA VAL A 100 2.81 23.29 27.80
C VAL A 100 2.33 21.84 27.80
N ASP A 101 1.78 21.40 28.93
CA ASP A 101 1.23 20.06 29.17
C ASP A 101 2.21 18.92 28.83
N TRP A 102 3.50 19.14 29.13
CA TRP A 102 4.49 18.08 29.00
C TRP A 102 4.20 16.95 29.98
N ARG A 103 4.19 15.72 29.49
CA ARG A 103 3.98 14.53 30.32
C ARG A 103 4.61 13.28 29.72
N THR A 104 4.94 12.36 30.61
CA THR A 104 5.33 10.99 30.28
C THR A 104 4.08 10.12 30.06
N LEU A 105 4.11 9.22 29.08
CA LEU A 105 3.02 8.26 28.81
C LEU A 105 3.37 6.88 29.36
N PRO A 106 2.43 6.04 29.82
CA PRO A 106 2.76 4.79 30.51
C PRO A 106 3.46 3.74 29.64
N LYS A 107 4.09 2.74 30.28
CA LYS A 107 4.65 1.56 29.59
C LYS A 107 3.54 0.77 28.88
N CYS A 108 3.82 0.24 27.69
CA CYS A 108 2.85 -0.48 26.86
C CYS A 108 3.41 -1.77 26.25
N SER A 109 2.51 -2.63 25.77
CA SER A 109 2.87 -3.84 25.04
C SER A 109 3.01 -3.55 23.56
N LEU A 110 3.96 -4.24 22.92
CA LEU A 110 4.31 -4.02 21.52
C LEU A 110 3.48 -4.92 20.63
N THR A 111 3.07 -4.40 19.48
CA THR A 111 2.30 -5.14 18.49
C THR A 111 2.66 -4.63 17.09
N VAL A 112 2.58 -5.52 16.11
CA VAL A 112 2.75 -5.16 14.70
C VAL A 112 1.40 -4.80 14.10
N SER A 113 1.28 -3.57 13.63
CA SER A 113 0.19 -3.10 12.77
C SER A 113 0.50 -3.48 11.33
N SER A 114 -0.49 -3.95 10.58
CA SER A 114 -0.34 -4.19 9.14
C SER A 114 -1.55 -3.66 8.34
N LYS A 115 -1.26 -2.98 7.23
CA LYS A 115 -2.25 -2.45 6.27
C LYS A 115 -1.92 -2.93 4.85
N VAL A 116 -2.95 -3.12 4.02
CA VAL A 116 -2.83 -3.39 2.57
C VAL A 116 -3.27 -2.17 1.80
N TYR A 117 -2.52 -1.85 0.73
CA TYR A 117 -2.92 -0.88 -0.29
C TYR A 117 -2.86 -1.59 -1.63
N ASP A 118 -4.02 -1.65 -2.29
CA ASP A 118 -4.19 -2.24 -3.62
C ASP A 118 -3.52 -1.43 -4.73
N SER A 119 -3.22 -0.16 -4.44
CA SER A 119 -2.71 0.83 -5.38
C SER A 119 -1.78 1.83 -4.66
N VAL A 120 -1.03 2.61 -5.43
CA VAL A 120 -0.17 3.64 -4.84
C VAL A 120 -0.99 4.86 -4.39
N GLU A 121 -2.13 5.10 -5.00
CA GLU A 121 -3.05 6.18 -4.65
C GLU A 121 -3.64 5.97 -3.26
N THR A 122 -4.04 4.73 -2.92
CA THR A 122 -4.49 4.41 -1.54
C THR A 122 -3.34 4.48 -0.53
N LEU A 123 -2.10 4.15 -0.92
CA LEU A 123 -0.90 4.37 -0.09
C LEU A 123 -0.64 5.86 0.15
N VAL A 124 -0.71 6.70 -0.89
CA VAL A 124 -0.52 8.16 -0.79
C VAL A 124 -1.58 8.77 0.13
N ASN A 125 -2.84 8.37 0.00
CA ASN A 125 -3.91 8.90 0.85
C ASN A 125 -3.70 8.57 2.34
N ASP A 126 -3.12 7.41 2.67
CA ASP A 126 -2.81 7.04 4.05
C ASP A 126 -1.41 7.49 4.52
N SER A 127 -0.63 8.15 3.65
CA SER A 127 0.71 8.66 3.98
C SER A 127 0.66 9.76 5.05
N THR A 128 -0.43 10.53 5.13
CA THR A 128 -0.63 11.56 6.17
C THR A 128 -1.16 11.01 7.51
N SER A 129 -1.26 9.69 7.68
CA SER A 129 -1.85 9.06 8.88
C SER A 129 -1.12 9.34 10.20
N SER A 130 0.10 9.87 10.18
CA SER A 130 0.81 10.38 11.37
C SER A 130 0.26 11.73 11.88
N VAL A 131 -0.42 12.48 11.02
CA VAL A 131 -1.08 13.74 11.36
C VAL A 131 -2.41 13.43 12.03
N SER A 132 -2.57 13.87 13.27
CA SER A 132 -3.71 13.43 14.10
C SER A 132 -4.93 14.35 14.03
N ASN A 133 -4.73 15.61 13.63
CA ASN A 133 -5.81 16.58 13.42
C ASN A 133 -6.12 16.78 11.94
N ASN A 134 -7.21 17.48 11.64
CA ASN A 134 -7.50 17.91 10.28
C ASN A 134 -6.55 19.06 9.88
N TRP A 135 -5.44 18.72 9.25
CA TRP A 135 -4.46 19.69 8.77
C TRP A 135 -5.00 20.65 7.70
N ARG A 136 -6.09 20.28 7.00
CA ARG A 136 -6.72 21.12 5.97
C ARG A 136 -7.49 22.30 6.56
N PHE A 137 -7.71 22.33 7.88
CA PHE A 137 -8.50 23.38 8.52
C PHE A 137 -7.86 24.76 8.32
N GLY A 138 -8.63 25.70 7.76
CA GLY A 138 -8.15 27.03 7.40
C GLY A 138 -7.58 27.14 5.98
N LEU A 139 -7.63 26.07 5.19
CA LEU A 139 -7.24 26.04 3.78
C LEU A 139 -8.45 25.68 2.91
N ASP A 140 -8.53 26.29 1.73
CA ASP A 140 -9.59 26.08 0.75
C ASP A 140 -9.21 24.90 -0.17
N ILE A 141 -9.06 23.71 0.41
CA ILE A 141 -8.77 22.45 -0.29
C ILE A 141 -10.09 21.66 -0.42
N PRO A 142 -10.50 21.22 -1.63
CA PRO A 142 -11.77 20.54 -1.82
C PRO A 142 -11.88 19.26 -0.98
N VAL A 143 -13.05 19.04 -0.39
CA VAL A 143 -13.39 17.90 0.50
C VAL A 143 -14.59 17.09 -0.05
N HIS A 144 -15.00 17.30 -1.31
CA HIS A 144 -16.29 16.80 -1.79
C HIS A 144 -16.36 15.26 -1.90
N ALA A 145 -17.33 14.68 -1.19
CA ALA A 145 -17.54 13.24 -1.08
C ALA A 145 -17.84 12.51 -2.42
N SER A 146 -18.19 13.21 -3.49
CA SER A 146 -18.50 12.61 -4.81
C SER A 146 -17.32 12.52 -5.78
N VAL A 147 -16.19 13.19 -5.51
CA VAL A 147 -15.00 13.23 -6.39
C VAL A 147 -13.69 12.93 -5.64
N THR A 148 -13.68 12.96 -4.30
CA THR A 148 -12.43 12.88 -3.51
C THR A 148 -12.10 11.48 -2.96
N VAL A 149 -12.70 10.41 -3.49
CA VAL A 149 -12.21 9.04 -3.22
C VAL A 149 -11.00 8.80 -4.12
N GLY A 150 -9.86 9.36 -3.72
CA GLY A 150 -8.56 8.97 -4.27
C GLY A 150 -7.55 10.10 -4.52
N VAL A 151 -7.93 11.39 -4.45
CA VAL A 151 -6.98 12.50 -4.64
C VAL A 151 -6.06 12.70 -3.42
N GLY A 152 -4.77 12.42 -3.62
CA GLY A 152 -3.72 12.52 -2.62
C GLY A 152 -3.15 13.93 -2.48
N PHE A 153 -3.77 14.79 -1.68
CA PHE A 153 -3.29 16.17 -1.43
C PHE A 153 -2.08 16.27 -0.50
N GLY A 154 -1.97 15.34 0.45
CA GLY A 154 -0.88 15.32 1.42
C GLY A 154 -0.05 14.06 1.25
N GLY A 155 1.26 14.18 1.51
CA GLY A 155 2.24 13.10 1.42
C GLY A 155 2.41 12.49 0.04
N SER A 156 1.95 13.15 -1.03
CA SER A 156 2.18 12.73 -2.42
C SER A 156 3.66 12.60 -2.76
N HIS A 157 4.53 13.38 -2.12
CA HIS A 157 5.99 13.34 -2.31
C HIS A 157 6.73 12.78 -1.09
N SER A 158 6.03 12.05 -0.20
CA SER A 158 6.70 11.37 0.90
C SER A 158 7.65 10.28 0.38
N LYS A 159 8.60 9.85 1.23
CA LYS A 159 9.51 8.74 0.89
C LYS A 159 8.74 7.46 0.53
N GLU A 160 7.69 7.14 1.30
CA GLU A 160 6.80 6.00 1.05
C GLU A 160 6.07 6.12 -0.28
N SER A 161 5.50 7.29 -0.56
CA SER A 161 4.78 7.57 -1.80
C SER A 161 5.72 7.51 -3.01
N THR A 162 6.87 8.17 -2.96
CA THR A 162 7.87 8.17 -4.04
C THR A 162 8.35 6.75 -4.36
N PHE A 163 8.60 5.93 -3.33
CA PHE A 163 8.90 4.51 -3.48
C PHE A 163 7.75 3.77 -4.19
N GLY A 164 6.52 3.94 -3.70
CA GLY A 164 5.33 3.30 -4.27
C GLY A 164 5.09 3.69 -5.72
N MET A 165 5.29 4.97 -6.06
CA MET A 165 5.07 5.52 -7.40
C MET A 165 6.09 4.95 -8.39
N LYS A 166 7.37 4.93 -8.01
CA LYS A 166 8.42 4.28 -8.80
C LYS A 166 8.10 2.81 -9.08
N LYS A 167 7.63 2.07 -8.06
CA LYS A 167 7.25 0.66 -8.22
C LYS A 167 6.03 0.48 -9.10
N SER A 168 5.00 1.30 -8.93
CA SER A 168 3.78 1.25 -9.74
C SER A 168 4.04 1.41 -11.24
N LYS A 169 5.08 2.16 -11.63
CA LYS A 169 5.48 2.31 -13.05
C LYS A 169 6.23 1.09 -13.60
N GLN A 170 6.86 0.29 -12.74
CA GLN A 170 7.65 -0.87 -13.14
C GLN A 170 6.78 -2.11 -13.39
N ASP A 171 5.67 -2.24 -12.66
CA ASP A 171 4.77 -3.39 -12.78
C ASP A 171 3.43 -3.14 -12.06
N HIS A 172 2.55 -4.13 -12.06
CA HIS A 172 1.38 -4.14 -11.17
C HIS A 172 1.79 -4.51 -9.74
N TYR A 173 1.75 -3.53 -8.83
CA TYR A 173 2.16 -3.69 -7.43
C TYR A 173 1.02 -3.54 -6.44
N THR A 174 1.11 -4.30 -5.36
CA THR A 174 0.33 -4.13 -4.12
C THR A 174 1.31 -3.79 -3.01
N PHE A 175 0.93 -2.89 -2.10
CA PHE A 175 1.79 -2.41 -1.04
C PHE A 175 1.27 -2.88 0.32
N PHE A 176 2.20 -3.14 1.24
CA PHE A 176 1.90 -3.44 2.63
C PHE A 176 2.68 -2.50 3.53
N ARG A 177 2.02 -1.88 4.50
CA ARG A 177 2.70 -1.14 5.55
C ARG A 177 2.64 -1.93 6.84
N HIS A 178 3.80 -2.35 7.32
CA HIS A 178 3.99 -2.92 8.65
C HIS A 178 4.61 -1.83 9.53
N SER A 179 4.06 -1.64 10.73
CA SER A 179 4.58 -0.67 11.70
C SER A 179 4.48 -1.22 13.12
N ILE A 180 5.51 -0.99 13.94
CA ILE A 180 5.48 -1.34 15.35
C ILE A 180 4.73 -0.25 16.11
N TYR A 181 3.70 -0.68 16.84
CA TYR A 181 2.92 0.20 17.69
C TYR A 181 2.73 -0.40 19.09
N CYS A 182 2.41 0.50 20.00
CA CYS A 182 2.18 0.41 21.43
C CYS A 182 0.67 0.27 21.71
N ASN A 183 0.29 -0.85 22.31
CA ASN A 183 -1.08 -1.13 22.76
C ASN A 183 -1.19 -0.88 24.28
N PHE A 184 -2.16 -0.07 24.70
CA PHE A 184 -2.44 0.17 26.11
C PHE A 184 -3.60 -0.70 26.55
N TYR A 185 -3.36 -1.64 27.46
CA TYR A 185 -4.44 -2.30 28.17
C TYR A 185 -5.02 -1.32 29.21
N ARG A 186 -6.26 -0.87 29.01
CA ARG A 186 -7.09 -0.33 30.09
C ARG A 186 -8.47 -0.96 30.05
N GLN A 187 -8.88 -1.49 31.21
CA GLN A 187 -10.24 -1.95 31.44
C GLN A 187 -11.22 -0.77 31.29
N ASN A 188 -12.34 -1.07 30.62
CA ASN A 188 -13.61 -0.36 30.54
C ASN A 188 -13.70 0.92 29.66
N LEU A 189 -14.30 0.67 28.49
CA LEU A 189 -15.22 1.48 27.69
C LEU A 189 -14.90 2.98 27.47
N LEU A 190 -14.38 3.30 26.29
CA LEU A 190 -15.17 3.78 25.14
C LEU A 190 -14.23 3.91 23.92
N VAL A 191 -14.75 3.55 22.76
CA VAL A 191 -14.03 3.37 21.49
C VAL A 191 -13.24 4.63 21.08
N HIS A 192 -11.92 4.48 20.94
CA HIS A 192 -11.17 5.15 19.89
C HIS A 192 -10.01 4.24 19.47
N TYR A 193 -9.99 3.86 18.19
CA TYR A 193 -8.84 3.22 17.55
C TYR A 193 -7.64 4.17 17.63
N ILE A 194 -6.86 4.12 18.70
CA ILE A 194 -5.59 4.84 18.78
C ILE A 194 -4.49 3.81 18.53
N LEU A 195 -4.05 3.71 17.27
CA LEU A 195 -2.76 3.11 16.91
C LEU A 195 -1.68 4.01 17.53
N ILE A 196 -1.26 3.72 18.76
CA ILE A 196 -0.23 4.53 19.42
C ILE A 196 1.08 3.89 19.04
N LYS A 197 1.98 4.58 18.34
CA LYS A 197 3.38 4.16 18.15
C LYS A 197 4.10 4.18 19.51
N ILE A 198 5.31 3.65 19.69
CA ILE A 198 5.97 3.68 21.02
C ILE A 198 6.12 5.14 21.40
N THR A 199 5.29 5.63 22.31
CA THR A 199 5.26 7.05 22.66
C THR A 199 5.69 7.16 24.11
N VAL A 200 6.78 7.87 24.33
CA VAL A 200 7.43 8.07 25.62
C VAL A 200 6.91 9.35 26.26
N THR A 201 6.77 10.42 25.48
CA THR A 201 6.36 11.74 25.98
C THR A 201 5.37 12.43 25.05
N PHE A 202 4.65 13.39 25.62
CA PHE A 202 3.67 14.21 24.93
C PHE A 202 3.80 15.65 25.39
N TYR A 203 3.67 16.61 24.48
CA TYR A 203 3.43 18.01 24.81
C TYR A 203 2.73 18.75 23.68
N ARG A 204 2.22 19.95 23.99
CA ARG A 204 1.67 20.89 23.01
C ARG A 204 2.33 22.25 23.15
N LEU A 205 2.12 23.09 22.15
CA LEU A 205 2.54 24.49 22.20
C LEU A 205 1.44 25.37 22.78
N ALA A 206 1.85 26.46 23.40
CA ALA A 206 0.97 27.50 23.89
C ALA A 206 0.09 28.05 22.76
N ALA A 207 -1.10 28.57 23.10
CA ALA A 207 -2.05 29.06 22.11
C ALA A 207 -1.53 30.28 21.33
N LYS A 208 -0.71 31.11 21.98
CA LYS A 208 -0.03 32.28 21.41
C LYS A 208 1.47 32.19 21.75
N PRO A 209 2.21 31.28 21.10
CA PRO A 209 3.61 31.10 21.39
C PRO A 209 4.43 32.23 20.74
N PRO A 210 5.61 32.58 21.30
CA PRO A 210 6.52 33.52 20.64
C PRO A 210 6.99 32.98 19.29
N LEU A 211 7.05 33.85 18.28
CA LEU A 211 7.63 33.50 16.99
C LEU A 211 9.14 33.39 17.11
N SER A 212 9.75 32.52 16.31
CA SER A 212 11.21 32.59 16.13
C SER A 212 11.60 33.93 15.49
N HIS A 213 12.78 34.41 15.83
CA HIS A 213 13.27 35.70 15.33
C HIS A 213 13.39 35.69 13.79
N GLU A 214 13.92 34.61 13.24
CA GLU A 214 14.14 34.43 11.80
C GLU A 214 12.80 34.38 11.05
N PHE A 215 11.83 33.61 11.55
CA PHE A 215 10.51 33.52 10.92
C PHE A 215 9.79 34.87 10.98
N GLY A 216 9.83 35.54 12.13
CA GLY A 216 9.26 36.87 12.32
C GLY A 216 9.84 37.88 11.32
N SER A 217 11.16 37.91 11.16
CA SER A 217 11.83 38.76 10.16
C SER A 217 11.41 38.42 8.72
N ALA A 218 11.34 37.13 8.39
CA ALA A 218 10.96 36.67 7.06
C ALA A 218 9.52 37.08 6.70
N VAL A 219 8.55 36.95 7.61
CA VAL A 219 7.15 37.30 7.31
C VAL A 219 6.89 38.80 7.34
N ASN A 220 7.62 39.56 8.17
CA ASN A 220 7.49 41.02 8.27
C ASN A 220 8.10 41.74 7.05
N SER A 221 9.06 41.13 6.38
CA SER A 221 9.69 41.68 5.17
C SER A 221 8.91 41.39 3.88
N LEU A 222 7.83 40.59 3.94
CA LEU A 222 7.03 40.26 2.77
C LEU A 222 6.20 41.48 2.29
N PRO A 223 6.31 41.86 1.00
CA PRO A 223 5.43 42.86 0.41
C PRO A 223 4.01 42.31 0.22
N SER A 224 3.06 43.17 -0.17
CA SER A 224 1.71 42.72 -0.53
C SER A 224 1.73 41.64 -1.61
N TYR A 225 0.87 40.63 -1.46
CA TYR A 225 0.83 39.48 -2.37
C TYR A 225 0.32 39.88 -3.77
N SER A 226 1.08 39.52 -4.79
CA SER A 226 0.80 39.76 -6.21
C SER A 226 1.54 38.70 -7.05
N CYS A 227 1.26 38.62 -8.35
CA CYS A 227 2.00 37.71 -9.24
C CYS A 227 3.51 37.96 -9.26
N LYS A 228 3.96 39.21 -9.04
CA LYS A 228 5.39 39.56 -9.00
C LYS A 228 6.07 39.14 -7.70
N THR A 229 5.31 39.16 -6.59
CA THR A 229 5.82 38.91 -5.24
C THR A 229 5.56 37.47 -4.78
N GLU A 230 4.80 36.69 -5.55
CA GLU A 230 4.54 35.27 -5.33
C GLU A 230 5.82 34.45 -5.01
N PRO A 231 6.95 34.61 -5.73
CA PRO A 231 8.16 33.85 -5.43
C PRO A 231 8.74 34.10 -4.02
N LEU A 232 8.48 35.27 -3.42
CA LEU A 232 8.94 35.58 -2.06
C LEU A 232 8.15 34.79 -1.01
N TYR A 233 6.84 34.65 -1.21
CA TYR A 233 5.98 33.80 -0.37
C TYR A 233 6.32 32.32 -0.53
N ARG A 234 6.63 31.91 -1.78
CA ARG A 234 7.12 30.58 -2.10
C ARG A 234 8.40 30.26 -1.32
N ASN A 235 9.37 31.18 -1.25
CA ASN A 235 10.59 31.00 -0.49
C ASN A 235 10.33 30.77 1.02
N VAL A 236 9.36 31.49 1.60
CA VAL A 236 8.95 31.25 3.00
C VAL A 236 8.39 29.83 3.18
N ILE A 237 7.60 29.32 2.25
CA ILE A 237 7.11 27.94 2.28
C ILE A 237 8.23 26.93 2.03
N ASP A 238 9.19 27.24 1.17
CA ASP A 238 10.32 26.36 0.90
C ASP A 238 11.28 26.26 2.09
N THR A 239 11.38 27.31 2.91
CA THR A 239 12.16 27.33 4.15
C THR A 239 11.40 26.75 5.34
N TYR A 240 10.19 27.24 5.64
CA TYR A 240 9.42 26.90 6.85
C TYR A 240 8.31 25.87 6.62
N GLY A 241 8.08 25.48 5.37
CA GLY A 241 7.06 24.50 5.03
C GLY A 241 5.66 25.11 4.89
N THR A 242 4.70 24.21 4.72
CA THR A 242 3.28 24.55 4.57
C THR A 242 2.54 24.74 5.89
N HIS A 243 3.03 24.08 6.92
CA HIS A 243 2.43 23.94 8.24
C HIS A 243 3.52 24.11 9.28
N TYR A 244 3.11 24.19 10.54
CA TYR A 244 4.02 24.07 11.69
C TYR A 244 3.43 23.11 12.72
N ILE A 245 4.31 22.48 13.48
CA ILE A 245 3.93 21.47 14.47
C ILE A 245 3.44 22.16 15.75
N THR A 246 2.23 21.81 16.20
CA THR A 246 1.58 22.41 17.38
C THR A 246 1.48 21.47 18.57
N GLN A 247 1.58 20.16 18.32
CA GLN A 247 1.48 19.12 19.32
C GLN A 247 2.27 17.92 18.83
N VAL A 248 2.97 17.27 19.75
CA VAL A 248 3.80 16.11 19.44
C VAL A 248 3.55 14.98 20.42
N PHE A 249 3.60 13.77 19.86
CA PHE A 249 3.76 12.52 20.57
C PHE A 249 5.14 12.02 20.20
N LEU A 250 6.05 11.97 21.17
CA LEU A 250 7.44 11.60 20.96
C LEU A 250 7.71 10.18 21.42
N GLY A 251 8.56 9.48 20.70
CA GLY A 251 9.08 8.17 21.08
C GLY A 251 9.74 7.50 19.89
N GLY A 252 9.31 6.30 19.52
CA GLY A 252 9.86 5.56 18.40
C GLY A 252 8.83 4.79 17.57
N GLU A 253 9.13 4.65 16.28
CA GLU A 253 8.37 3.82 15.35
C GLU A 253 9.34 3.17 14.37
N MET A 254 9.16 1.87 14.12
CA MET A 254 9.75 1.21 12.97
C MET A 254 8.64 0.90 11.98
N LYS A 255 8.81 1.29 10.73
CA LYS A 255 7.84 1.01 9.67
C LYS A 255 8.54 0.55 8.40
N ALA A 256 7.86 -0.35 7.69
CA ALA A 256 8.30 -0.86 6.40
C ALA A 256 7.14 -0.87 5.43
N VAL A 257 7.36 -0.28 4.25
CA VAL A 257 6.46 -0.39 3.10
C VAL A 257 7.04 -1.42 2.15
N THR A 258 6.40 -2.58 2.07
CA THR A 258 6.77 -3.67 1.16
C THR A 258 5.95 -3.59 -0.12
N ALA A 259 6.61 -3.60 -1.27
CA ALA A 259 5.97 -3.66 -2.57
C ALA A 259 6.05 -5.10 -3.12
N ILE A 260 4.92 -5.67 -3.52
CA ILE A 260 4.89 -6.99 -4.16
C ILE A 260 4.30 -6.92 -5.56
N LYS A 261 4.87 -7.69 -6.48
CA LYS A 261 4.30 -7.88 -7.82
C LYS A 261 3.01 -8.68 -7.71
N THR A 262 1.87 -8.00 -7.77
CA THR A 262 0.54 -8.55 -7.47
C THR A 262 0.25 -9.79 -8.31
N CYS A 263 0.52 -9.71 -9.62
CA CYS A 263 0.21 -10.78 -10.55
C CYS A 263 1.13 -11.98 -10.37
N GLN A 264 2.42 -11.76 -10.09
CA GLN A 264 3.35 -12.83 -9.77
C GLN A 264 2.93 -13.59 -8.50
N ALA A 265 2.53 -12.88 -7.44
CA ALA A 265 2.03 -13.49 -6.21
C ALA A 265 0.74 -14.28 -6.46
N THR A 266 -0.20 -13.68 -7.20
CA THR A 266 -1.48 -14.31 -7.56
C THR A 266 -1.28 -15.61 -8.35
N MET A 267 -0.36 -15.61 -9.33
CA MET A 267 -0.01 -16.78 -10.14
C MET A 267 0.60 -17.93 -9.33
N ASN A 268 1.29 -17.60 -8.24
CA ASN A 268 1.86 -18.58 -7.31
C ASN A 268 0.85 -19.02 -6.23
N GLY A 269 -0.43 -18.64 -6.36
CA GLY A 269 -1.49 -19.05 -5.45
C GLY A 269 -1.47 -18.32 -4.10
N LEU A 270 -0.90 -17.11 -4.06
CA LEU A 270 -0.88 -16.24 -2.90
C LEU A 270 -1.85 -15.06 -3.10
N SER A 271 -2.66 -14.81 -2.08
CA SER A 271 -3.43 -13.57 -1.95
C SER A 271 -2.59 -12.48 -1.27
N ALA A 272 -2.95 -11.22 -1.49
CA ALA A 272 -2.30 -10.08 -0.83
C ALA A 272 -2.38 -10.19 0.70
N THR A 273 -3.52 -10.63 1.23
CA THR A 273 -3.73 -10.83 2.67
C THR A 273 -2.81 -11.90 3.24
N GLU A 274 -2.67 -13.05 2.58
CA GLU A 274 -1.75 -14.11 3.01
C GLU A 274 -0.30 -13.61 3.09
N VAL A 275 0.16 -12.85 2.08
CA VAL A 275 1.52 -12.26 2.10
C VAL A 275 1.66 -11.27 3.24
N LYS A 276 0.70 -10.35 3.42
CA LYS A 276 0.69 -9.37 4.52
C LYS A 276 0.75 -10.05 5.89
N ASP A 277 -0.06 -11.08 6.10
CA ASP A 277 -0.16 -11.79 7.38
C ASP A 277 1.12 -12.57 7.68
N CYS A 278 1.70 -13.25 6.69
CA CYS A 278 2.98 -13.95 6.89
C CYS A 278 4.15 -13.00 7.14
N LEU A 279 4.20 -11.86 6.46
CA LEU A 279 5.16 -10.79 6.79
C LEU A 279 4.91 -10.25 8.22
N SER A 280 3.65 -10.13 8.65
CA SER A 280 3.32 -9.69 10.01
C SER A 280 3.80 -10.68 11.08
N VAL A 281 3.64 -12.00 10.83
CA VAL A 281 4.17 -13.05 11.71
C VAL A 281 5.69 -12.99 11.77
N GLU A 282 6.34 -12.84 10.63
CA GLU A 282 7.80 -12.75 10.55
C GLU A 282 8.35 -11.52 11.26
N ALA A 283 7.69 -10.36 11.14
CA ALA A 283 8.05 -9.13 11.87
C ALA A 283 7.76 -9.24 13.38
N SER A 284 6.74 -10.01 13.79
CA SER A 284 6.37 -10.18 15.20
C SER A 284 7.29 -11.14 15.96
N ALA A 285 8.10 -11.94 15.25
CA ALA A 285 8.95 -12.97 15.84
C ALA A 285 9.94 -12.43 16.89
N GLY A 286 10.30 -11.14 16.83
CA GLY A 286 11.17 -10.48 17.81
C GLY A 286 10.46 -9.90 19.04
N PHE A 287 9.11 -9.77 19.04
CA PHE A 287 8.40 -8.90 20.01
C PHE A 287 7.18 -9.53 20.69
N ALA A 288 6.57 -10.59 20.16
CA ALA A 288 5.35 -11.16 20.74
C ALA A 288 5.20 -12.67 20.52
N GLY A 289 4.92 -13.40 21.61
CA GLY A 289 4.64 -14.84 21.65
C GLY A 289 3.19 -15.16 22.04
N THR A 290 2.19 -14.62 21.32
CA THR A 290 0.77 -14.94 21.58
C THR A 290 0.34 -16.25 20.91
N ALA A 291 -0.75 -16.85 21.38
CA ALA A 291 -1.29 -18.10 20.82
C ALA A 291 -1.79 -17.96 19.37
N SER A 292 -2.37 -16.81 18.98
CA SER A 292 -2.82 -16.58 17.60
C SER A 292 -1.66 -16.53 16.60
N ILE A 293 -0.49 -16.03 17.03
CA ILE A 293 0.74 -16.03 16.24
C ILE A 293 1.21 -17.46 15.94
N LYS A 294 0.99 -18.42 16.85
CA LYS A 294 1.41 -19.83 16.63
C LYS A 294 0.64 -20.49 15.48
N ALA A 295 -0.70 -20.34 15.44
CA ALA A 295 -1.53 -20.89 14.37
C ALA A 295 -1.17 -20.28 13.00
N MET A 296 -1.01 -18.95 12.95
CA MET A 296 -0.66 -18.26 11.72
C MET A 296 0.78 -18.56 11.26
N LYS A 297 1.72 -18.77 12.20
CA LYS A 297 3.07 -19.24 11.88
C LYS A 297 3.08 -20.60 11.21
N GLU A 298 2.23 -21.53 11.66
CA GLU A 298 2.13 -22.84 11.02
C GLU A 298 1.51 -22.73 9.62
N HIS A 299 0.47 -21.91 9.45
CA HIS A 299 -0.09 -21.61 8.14
C HIS A 299 0.97 -21.07 7.15
N CYS A 300 1.79 -20.10 7.59
CA CYS A 300 2.85 -19.52 6.77
C CYS A 300 3.94 -20.53 6.42
N LYS A 301 4.33 -21.42 7.36
CA LYS A 301 5.25 -22.53 7.06
C LYS A 301 4.69 -23.48 6.01
N GLN A 302 3.41 -23.85 6.09
CA GLN A 302 2.76 -24.72 5.10
C GLN A 302 2.72 -24.05 3.73
N LYS A 303 2.40 -22.76 3.65
CA LYS A 303 2.42 -22.00 2.39
C LYS A 303 3.82 -21.92 1.80
N ARG A 304 4.84 -21.65 2.61
CA ARG A 304 6.24 -21.66 2.19
C ARG A 304 6.64 -23.01 1.57
N ARG A 305 6.29 -24.12 2.22
CA ARG A 305 6.53 -25.48 1.69
C ARG A 305 5.87 -25.69 0.33
N LYS A 306 4.61 -25.23 0.14
CA LYS A 306 3.89 -25.35 -1.13
C LYS A 306 4.51 -24.52 -2.27
N LEU A 307 5.19 -23.43 -1.96
CA LEU A 307 5.89 -22.61 -2.94
C LEU A 307 7.23 -23.23 -3.39
N GLY A 308 7.65 -24.34 -2.78
CA GLY A 308 8.95 -24.98 -3.07
C GLY A 308 10.16 -24.15 -2.64
N SER A 309 9.95 -23.10 -1.83
CA SER A 309 11.01 -22.19 -1.40
C SER A 309 11.47 -22.53 0.02
N GLY A 310 12.79 -22.61 0.22
CA GLY A 310 13.39 -22.64 1.56
C GLY A 310 13.43 -21.27 2.24
N GLN A 311 13.18 -20.19 1.50
CA GLN A 311 13.33 -18.80 1.96
C GLN A 311 12.12 -18.31 2.75
N SER A 312 12.32 -17.36 3.68
CA SER A 312 11.25 -16.66 4.39
C SER A 312 10.41 -15.79 3.44
N PHE A 313 9.19 -15.42 3.85
CA PHE A 313 8.40 -14.43 3.10
C PHE A 313 9.15 -13.09 3.01
N SER A 314 9.88 -12.71 4.06
CA SER A 314 10.67 -11.50 4.10
C SER A 314 11.84 -11.52 3.10
N SER A 315 12.40 -12.68 2.81
CA SER A 315 13.44 -12.83 1.79
C SER A 315 12.83 -12.83 0.38
N MET A 316 11.71 -13.52 0.20
CA MET A 316 11.00 -13.60 -1.09
C MET A 316 10.41 -12.26 -1.54
N PHE A 317 9.93 -11.44 -0.61
CA PHE A 317 9.27 -10.15 -0.87
C PHE A 317 10.09 -8.99 -0.33
N SER A 318 11.36 -8.89 -0.74
CA SER A 318 12.35 -7.97 -0.19
C SER A 318 12.35 -6.54 -0.75
N GLU A 319 11.52 -6.25 -1.76
CA GLU A 319 11.38 -4.89 -2.31
C GLU A 319 10.68 -3.97 -1.28
N ARG A 320 11.45 -3.28 -0.45
CA ARG A 320 10.94 -2.45 0.65
C ARG A 320 11.57 -1.08 0.76
N ASN A 321 10.80 -0.16 1.34
CA ASN A 321 11.29 1.06 1.95
C ASN A 321 11.09 0.96 3.46
N THR A 322 12.17 1.07 4.24
CA THR A 322 12.14 1.00 5.70
C THR A 322 12.50 2.35 6.30
N GLU A 323 11.85 2.69 7.40
CA GLU A 323 12.09 3.95 8.11
C GLU A 323 11.99 3.68 9.61
N VAL A 324 12.96 4.20 10.35
CA VAL A 324 12.94 4.19 11.82
C VAL A 324 12.94 5.61 12.32
N ILE A 325 11.94 5.92 13.14
CA ILE A 325 11.73 7.19 13.81
C ILE A 325 12.15 7.00 15.26
N GLY A 326 13.05 7.88 15.74
CA GLY A 326 13.55 7.87 17.10
C GLY A 326 14.48 6.71 17.41
N GLY A 327 15.33 6.89 18.41
CA GLY A 327 16.25 5.89 18.93
C GLY A 327 17.46 5.65 18.04
N ASN A 328 18.39 4.82 18.53
CA ASN A 328 19.57 4.40 17.79
C ASN A 328 19.39 2.97 17.28
N ILE A 329 19.60 2.78 15.97
CA ILE A 329 19.42 1.52 15.27
C ILE A 329 20.73 0.93 14.71
N ASN A 330 21.85 1.64 14.80
CA ASN A 330 23.14 1.25 14.21
C ASN A 330 23.06 0.74 12.74
N GLY A 331 22.10 1.23 11.95
CA GLY A 331 21.98 0.95 10.50
C GLY A 331 21.28 -0.35 10.08
N ALA A 332 20.63 -1.10 10.97
CA ALA A 332 19.99 -2.39 10.63
C ALA A 332 18.52 -2.27 10.14
N ASP A 333 18.03 -3.20 9.29
CA ASP A 333 16.60 -3.37 8.99
C ASP A 333 15.94 -4.19 10.11
N ILE A 334 15.69 -3.53 11.25
CA ILE A 334 15.30 -4.19 12.49
C ILE A 334 13.97 -4.97 12.38
N LEU A 335 13.05 -4.53 11.51
CA LEU A 335 11.71 -5.11 11.47
C LEU A 335 11.70 -6.56 10.96
N PHE A 336 12.56 -6.88 9.99
CA PHE A 336 12.63 -8.22 9.40
C PHE A 336 13.98 -8.94 9.63
N GLU A 337 15.06 -8.21 9.93
CA GLU A 337 16.34 -8.78 10.37
C GLU A 337 16.40 -9.04 11.88
N GLY A 338 15.47 -8.45 12.66
CA GLY A 338 15.35 -8.68 14.10
C GLY A 338 15.05 -10.13 14.50
N GLN A 339 14.70 -10.99 13.54
CA GLN A 339 14.63 -12.44 13.73
C GLN A 339 15.96 -13.04 14.22
N SER A 340 17.08 -12.39 13.91
CA SER A 340 18.42 -12.89 14.17
C SER A 340 18.99 -12.41 15.51
N ASN A 341 18.52 -11.27 16.05
CA ASN A 341 19.11 -10.69 17.26
C ASN A 341 18.13 -9.80 18.06
N PRO A 342 17.44 -10.36 19.08
CA PRO A 342 16.55 -9.60 19.97
C PRO A 342 17.20 -8.44 20.74
N SER A 343 18.54 -8.43 20.86
CA SER A 343 19.26 -7.35 21.56
C SER A 343 19.18 -6.01 20.82
N VAL A 344 19.10 -6.02 19.48
CA VAL A 344 19.01 -4.81 18.65
C VAL A 344 17.79 -3.99 19.02
N TYR A 345 16.65 -4.67 19.14
CA TYR A 345 15.39 -4.02 19.54
C TYR A 345 15.43 -3.48 20.96
N ASN A 346 15.92 -4.27 21.91
CA ASN A 346 15.99 -3.85 23.31
C ASN A 346 16.90 -2.62 23.47
N ASN A 347 17.98 -2.54 22.69
CA ASN A 347 18.87 -1.39 22.68
C ASN A 347 18.18 -0.16 22.07
N TRP A 348 17.48 -0.32 20.94
CA TRP A 348 16.67 0.75 20.36
C TRP A 348 15.62 1.26 21.36
N LEU A 349 14.83 0.38 21.98
CA LEU A 349 13.82 0.74 22.95
C LEU A 349 14.40 1.50 24.16
N LYS A 350 15.56 1.08 24.66
CA LYS A 350 16.28 1.78 25.75
C LYS A 350 16.72 3.18 25.31
N SER A 351 17.18 3.34 24.08
CA SER A 351 17.67 4.62 23.55
C SER A 351 16.56 5.67 23.37
N LEU A 352 15.31 5.25 23.16
CA LEU A 352 14.16 6.16 22.99
C LEU A 352 13.92 7.10 24.19
N LYS A 353 14.43 6.77 25.38
CA LYS A 353 14.35 7.66 26.54
C LYS A 353 15.11 8.96 26.32
N ASN A 354 16.26 8.88 25.63
CA ASN A 354 17.18 10.00 25.45
C ASN A 354 17.08 10.58 24.03
N ILE A 355 16.69 9.76 23.05
CA ILE A 355 16.61 10.13 21.63
C ILE A 355 15.20 9.84 21.10
N PRO A 356 14.12 10.37 21.71
CA PRO A 356 12.80 10.21 21.13
C PRO A 356 12.65 11.10 19.90
N ASP A 357 11.79 10.70 18.97
CA ASP A 357 11.41 11.51 17.81
C ASP A 357 9.88 11.49 17.62
N VAL A 358 9.36 12.36 16.74
CA VAL A 358 7.94 12.60 16.58
C VAL A 358 7.26 11.45 15.83
N VAL A 359 6.51 10.64 16.57
CA VAL A 359 5.76 9.53 16.00
C VAL A 359 4.37 9.95 15.52
N ARG A 360 3.76 10.96 16.16
CA ARG A 360 2.51 11.60 15.74
C ARG A 360 2.53 13.08 16.06
N TYR A 361 1.86 13.88 15.24
CA TYR A 361 1.83 15.33 15.39
C TYR A 361 0.48 15.94 15.04
N ASN A 362 0.21 17.13 15.59
CA ASN A 362 -0.84 18.02 15.08
C ASN A 362 -0.19 19.18 14.34
N LEU A 363 -0.77 19.53 13.19
CA LEU A 363 -0.28 20.58 12.32
C LEU A 363 -1.28 21.73 12.24
N LYS A 364 -0.79 22.95 12.10
CA LYS A 364 -1.60 24.09 11.66
C LYS A 364 -0.96 24.73 10.43
N PRO A 365 -1.77 25.21 9.45
CA PRO A 365 -1.21 25.88 8.28
C PRO A 365 -0.39 27.11 8.68
N LEU A 366 0.69 27.38 7.95
CA LEU A 366 1.69 28.38 8.32
C LEU A 366 1.07 29.78 8.56
N HIS A 367 0.13 30.20 7.72
CA HIS A 367 -0.53 31.50 7.84
C HIS A 367 -1.29 31.70 9.15
N THR A 368 -1.67 30.62 9.85
CA THR A 368 -2.53 30.70 11.03
C THR A 368 -1.82 31.23 12.27
N ILE A 369 -0.48 31.19 12.31
CA ILE A 369 0.31 31.72 13.43
C ILE A 369 0.33 33.25 13.46
N LEU A 370 0.13 33.90 12.30
CA LEU A 370 0.17 35.36 12.18
C LEU A 370 -1.14 35.99 12.71
N PRO A 371 -1.12 37.20 13.29
CA PRO A 371 -2.35 37.92 13.63
C PRO A 371 -3.27 38.10 12.41
N SER A 372 -4.59 38.19 12.63
CA SER A 372 -5.56 38.35 11.52
C SER A 372 -5.32 39.61 10.68
N ALA A 373 -4.81 40.67 11.29
CA ALA A 373 -4.48 41.94 10.62
C ALA A 373 -3.11 41.93 9.90
N HIS A 374 -2.32 40.86 10.01
CA HIS A 374 -0.99 40.81 9.43
C HIS A 374 -1.05 40.78 7.90
N PRO A 375 -0.35 41.68 7.18
CA PRO A 375 -0.48 41.82 5.72
C PRO A 375 -0.09 40.55 4.95
N ALA A 376 0.92 39.80 5.43
CA ALA A 376 1.34 38.55 4.80
C ALA A 376 0.37 37.37 4.97
N ARG A 377 -0.62 37.43 5.87
CA ARG A 377 -1.45 36.26 6.24
C ARG A 377 -2.24 35.70 5.05
N ALA A 378 -2.93 36.57 4.30
CA ALA A 378 -3.74 36.14 3.15
C ALA A 378 -2.87 35.59 2.01
N GLY A 379 -1.72 36.23 1.74
CA GLY A 379 -0.76 35.77 0.73
C GLY A 379 -0.18 34.40 1.04
N LEU A 380 0.22 34.18 2.30
CA LEU A 380 0.72 32.86 2.75
C LEU A 380 -0.37 31.79 2.66
N LYS A 381 -1.61 32.09 3.03
CA LYS A 381 -2.74 31.14 2.87
C LYS A 381 -2.84 30.70 1.41
N ARG A 382 -2.92 31.65 0.48
CA ARG A 382 -3.07 31.41 -0.96
C ARG A 382 -1.90 30.61 -1.53
N GLU A 383 -0.67 30.93 -1.14
CA GLU A 383 0.51 30.25 -1.68
C GLU A 383 0.66 28.81 -1.14
N VAL A 384 0.29 28.57 0.12
CA VAL A 384 0.20 27.22 0.70
C VAL A 384 -0.83 26.37 -0.05
N GLU A 385 -2.02 26.92 -0.31
CA GLU A 385 -3.05 26.22 -1.09
C GLU A 385 -2.58 25.91 -2.51
N LYS A 386 -1.96 26.90 -3.19
CA LYS A 386 -1.40 26.73 -4.53
C LYS A 386 -0.37 25.61 -4.55
N TYR A 387 0.53 25.57 -3.57
CA TYR A 387 1.52 24.51 -3.45
C TYR A 387 0.88 23.13 -3.30
N ILE A 388 -0.04 22.98 -2.36
CA ILE A 388 -0.66 21.69 -2.03
C ILE A 388 -1.49 21.19 -3.21
N LYS A 389 -2.30 22.06 -3.83
CA LYS A 389 -3.09 21.72 -5.02
C LYS A 389 -2.21 21.33 -6.21
N LYS A 390 -1.11 22.06 -6.46
CA LYS A 390 -0.17 21.74 -7.56
C LYS A 390 0.44 20.34 -7.42
N ASN A 391 0.69 19.91 -6.19
CA ASN A 391 1.32 18.62 -5.89
C ASN A 391 0.32 17.51 -5.52
N ALA A 392 -0.98 17.72 -5.74
CA ALA A 392 -1.97 16.69 -5.50
C ALA A 392 -1.90 15.60 -6.58
N VAL A 393 -2.00 14.35 -6.16
CA VAL A 393 -2.08 13.19 -7.07
C VAL A 393 -3.54 12.91 -7.35
N ASP A 394 -3.95 13.07 -8.60
CA ASP A 394 -5.30 12.80 -9.07
C ASP A 394 -5.37 11.41 -9.72
N PRO A 395 -6.16 10.47 -9.16
CA PRO A 395 -6.27 9.12 -9.69
C PRO A 395 -7.08 9.09 -11.00
N CYS A 396 -6.61 8.31 -11.96
CA CYS A 396 -7.37 7.86 -13.13
C CYS A 396 -7.94 6.47 -12.85
N ALA A 397 -9.18 6.22 -13.28
CA ALA A 397 -9.84 4.95 -12.99
C ALA A 397 -9.78 4.04 -14.22
N CYS A 398 -9.04 2.94 -14.14
CA CYS A 398 -9.09 1.87 -15.12
C CYS A 398 -10.00 0.73 -14.62
N VAL A 399 -11.03 0.40 -15.39
CA VAL A 399 -11.94 -0.71 -15.10
C VAL A 399 -11.42 -1.99 -15.73
N CYS A 400 -11.44 -3.06 -14.94
CA CYS A 400 -10.97 -4.37 -15.34
C CYS A 400 -12.12 -5.36 -15.42
N ASN A 401 -12.37 -5.89 -16.61
CA ASN A 401 -13.39 -6.91 -16.80
C ASN A 401 -12.82 -8.28 -16.47
N SER A 402 -13.23 -8.82 -15.30
CA SER A 402 -12.85 -10.17 -14.86
C SER A 402 -13.45 -11.23 -15.79
N ASN A 403 -12.76 -12.36 -15.90
CA ASN A 403 -13.23 -13.52 -16.64
C ASN A 403 -12.56 -14.79 -16.10
N GLN A 404 -12.79 -15.95 -16.73
CA GLN A 404 -12.21 -17.22 -16.27
C GLN A 404 -10.68 -17.22 -16.23
N ASN A 405 -10.01 -16.41 -17.06
CA ASN A 405 -8.56 -16.29 -17.08
C ASN A 405 -8.02 -15.19 -16.14
N ILE A 406 -8.83 -14.17 -15.82
CA ILE A 406 -8.40 -12.91 -15.19
C ILE A 406 -9.25 -12.64 -13.95
N LYS A 407 -8.59 -12.49 -12.79
CA LYS A 407 -9.25 -12.12 -11.52
C LYS A 407 -9.60 -10.63 -11.49
N SER A 408 -10.36 -10.21 -10.48
CA SER A 408 -10.77 -8.81 -10.27
C SER A 408 -9.60 -7.81 -10.15
N ASN A 409 -8.41 -8.27 -9.79
CA ASN A 409 -7.18 -7.47 -9.72
C ASN A 409 -6.41 -7.42 -11.05
N CYS A 410 -7.04 -7.76 -12.18
CA CYS A 410 -6.44 -7.84 -13.52
C CYS A 410 -5.30 -8.85 -13.67
N CYS A 411 -5.07 -9.69 -12.67
CA CYS A 411 -4.03 -10.68 -12.71
C CYS A 411 -4.58 -12.02 -13.20
N PRO A 412 -3.75 -12.82 -13.89
CA PRO A 412 -4.14 -14.15 -14.32
C PRO A 412 -4.47 -15.03 -13.10
N ALA A 413 -5.52 -15.84 -13.20
CA ALA A 413 -5.98 -16.66 -12.08
C ALA A 413 -4.98 -17.78 -11.70
N GLY A 414 -4.04 -18.11 -12.60
CA GLY A 414 -2.99 -19.09 -12.41
C GLY A 414 -2.12 -19.22 -13.67
N LYS A 415 -1.10 -20.07 -13.60
CA LYS A 415 -0.18 -20.32 -14.72
C LYS A 415 -0.82 -21.14 -15.84
N GLY A 416 -0.33 -20.97 -17.06
CA GLY A 416 -0.77 -21.70 -18.26
C GLY A 416 -2.05 -21.18 -18.89
N LEU A 417 -2.66 -20.12 -18.36
CA LEU A 417 -3.92 -19.58 -18.88
C LEU A 417 -3.70 -18.84 -20.20
N ALA A 418 -4.54 -19.13 -21.18
CA ALA A 418 -4.44 -18.58 -22.52
C ALA A 418 -5.80 -18.52 -23.20
N THR A 419 -5.84 -17.96 -24.40
CA THR A 419 -6.94 -18.13 -25.35
C THR A 419 -6.45 -18.87 -26.59
N LEU A 420 -7.28 -19.77 -27.09
CA LEU A 420 -7.01 -20.57 -28.29
C LEU A 420 -8.03 -20.27 -29.38
N LYS A 421 -7.50 -20.02 -30.58
CA LYS A 421 -8.30 -19.95 -31.80
C LYS A 421 -7.71 -20.86 -32.87
N VAL A 422 -8.53 -21.74 -33.43
CA VAL A 422 -8.18 -22.66 -34.53
C VAL A 422 -8.88 -22.19 -35.80
N PHE A 423 -8.19 -22.20 -36.93
CA PHE A 423 -8.67 -21.67 -38.20
C PHE A 423 -7.84 -22.21 -39.39
N LYS A 424 -8.25 -21.90 -40.63
CA LYS A 424 -7.58 -22.38 -41.85
C LYS A 424 -7.48 -23.91 -41.85
N LEU A 425 -8.61 -24.58 -41.65
CA LEU A 425 -8.72 -26.03 -41.77
C LEU A 425 -8.95 -26.35 -43.24
N TYR A 426 -8.12 -27.22 -43.81
CA TYR A 426 -8.34 -27.80 -45.12
C TYR A 426 -7.62 -29.14 -45.24
N ALA A 427 -8.09 -30.03 -46.09
CA ALA A 427 -7.43 -31.29 -46.36
C ALA A 427 -7.11 -31.44 -47.85
N GLN A 428 -6.20 -32.35 -48.16
CA GLN A 428 -5.85 -32.72 -49.54
C GLN A 428 -5.74 -34.24 -49.66
N GLY A 429 -6.34 -34.78 -50.71
CA GLY A 429 -6.30 -36.21 -51.03
C GLY A 429 -6.93 -37.12 -49.97
N LEU A 430 -8.03 -36.68 -49.36
CA LEU A 430 -8.84 -37.57 -48.51
C LEU A 430 -9.45 -38.70 -49.35
N TYR A 431 -9.68 -39.85 -48.71
CA TYR A 431 -10.35 -40.99 -49.34
C TYR A 431 -11.03 -41.82 -48.25
N GLY A 432 -12.37 -41.81 -48.24
CA GLY A 432 -13.17 -42.70 -47.40
C GLY A 432 -14.21 -43.50 -48.20
N ASP A 433 -14.84 -42.85 -49.16
CA ASP A 433 -15.77 -43.48 -50.10
C ASP A 433 -15.12 -44.29 -51.23
N LYS A 434 -15.79 -45.36 -51.66
CA LYS A 434 -15.34 -46.22 -52.79
C LYS A 434 -15.82 -45.77 -54.16
N TRP A 435 -16.92 -45.02 -54.23
CA TRP A 435 -17.63 -44.70 -55.48
C TRP A 435 -17.82 -43.20 -55.71
N THR A 436 -17.73 -42.41 -54.65
CA THR A 436 -17.86 -40.93 -54.61
C THR A 436 -16.59 -40.32 -54.00
N GLN A 437 -16.47 -38.99 -54.05
CA GLN A 437 -15.45 -38.31 -53.26
C GLN A 437 -15.90 -38.22 -51.80
N THR A 438 -14.94 -37.98 -50.90
CA THR A 438 -15.15 -37.99 -49.44
C THR A 438 -16.12 -36.89 -48.97
N ASP A 439 -17.02 -37.22 -48.03
CA ASP A 439 -17.93 -36.31 -47.31
C ASP A 439 -17.26 -35.79 -46.01
N GLY A 440 -16.24 -34.95 -46.17
CA GLY A 440 -15.32 -34.60 -45.09
C GLY A 440 -15.86 -33.68 -43.98
N SER A 441 -15.66 -34.08 -42.72
CA SER A 441 -15.81 -33.23 -41.52
C SER A 441 -14.61 -33.31 -40.58
N VAL A 442 -14.39 -32.28 -39.77
CA VAL A 442 -13.32 -32.25 -38.76
C VAL A 442 -13.87 -31.93 -37.39
N GLU A 443 -13.65 -32.85 -36.46
CA GLU A 443 -13.78 -32.60 -35.03
C GLU A 443 -12.46 -32.06 -34.46
N VAL A 444 -12.54 -30.93 -33.76
CA VAL A 444 -11.43 -30.29 -33.07
C VAL A 444 -11.70 -30.33 -31.57
N ARG A 445 -10.79 -30.94 -30.82
CA ARG A 445 -10.90 -31.11 -29.37
C ARG A 445 -9.72 -30.51 -28.63
N TYR A 446 -10.01 -29.82 -27.52
CA TYR A 446 -9.00 -29.42 -26.54
C TYR A 446 -9.55 -29.53 -25.11
N GLY A 447 -9.02 -30.48 -24.34
CA GLY A 447 -9.55 -30.80 -23.01
C GLY A 447 -10.98 -31.35 -23.09
N TYR A 448 -11.92 -30.66 -22.45
CA TYR A 448 -13.35 -30.99 -22.46
C TYR A 448 -14.12 -30.32 -23.61
N GLN A 449 -13.54 -29.33 -24.28
CA GLN A 449 -14.21 -28.60 -25.35
C GLN A 449 -14.06 -29.36 -26.67
N VAL A 450 -15.19 -29.55 -27.36
CA VAL A 450 -15.28 -30.15 -28.69
C VAL A 450 -15.99 -29.18 -29.62
N LYS A 451 -15.48 -29.03 -30.84
CA LYS A 451 -16.04 -28.22 -31.92
C LYS A 451 -15.98 -29.05 -33.19
N ARG A 452 -16.97 -28.91 -34.09
CA ARG A 452 -17.00 -29.63 -35.36
C ARG A 452 -17.28 -28.65 -36.51
N THR A 453 -16.70 -28.92 -37.68
CA THR A 453 -16.99 -28.17 -38.91
C THR A 453 -18.33 -28.60 -39.50
N ALA A 454 -18.83 -27.84 -40.47
CA ALA A 454 -19.80 -28.37 -41.41
C ALA A 454 -19.19 -29.54 -42.21
N ILE A 455 -20.07 -30.41 -42.70
CA ILE A 455 -19.74 -31.47 -43.64
C ILE A 455 -19.62 -30.81 -45.03
N ILE A 456 -18.55 -31.13 -45.75
CA ILE A 456 -18.39 -30.75 -47.16
C ILE A 456 -18.50 -32.03 -47.97
N GLN A 457 -19.58 -32.14 -48.75
CA GLN A 457 -19.88 -33.34 -49.51
C GLN A 457 -19.08 -33.44 -50.81
N ASP A 458 -18.81 -34.67 -51.25
CA ASP A 458 -18.22 -35.05 -52.53
C ASP A 458 -16.98 -34.19 -52.85
N ASN A 459 -16.00 -34.17 -51.93
CA ASN A 459 -14.78 -33.38 -52.09
C ASN A 459 -13.56 -33.96 -51.34
N ASP A 460 -12.59 -34.50 -52.08
CA ASP A 460 -11.35 -35.03 -51.51
C ASP A 460 -10.34 -33.95 -51.05
N ASN A 461 -10.60 -32.68 -51.36
CA ASN A 461 -9.74 -31.54 -51.02
C ASN A 461 -10.52 -30.40 -50.31
N PRO A 462 -11.25 -30.72 -49.23
CA PRO A 462 -12.20 -29.79 -48.61
C PRO A 462 -11.49 -28.62 -47.93
N LYS A 463 -12.15 -27.44 -47.94
CA LYS A 463 -11.70 -26.22 -47.26
C LYS A 463 -12.81 -25.66 -46.37
N TRP A 464 -12.66 -25.83 -45.06
CA TRP A 464 -13.65 -25.38 -44.08
C TRP A 464 -13.46 -23.90 -43.72
N LYS A 465 -14.56 -23.13 -43.72
CA LYS A 465 -14.54 -21.66 -43.47
C LYS A 465 -14.49 -21.33 -41.97
N GLU A 466 -14.74 -22.32 -41.13
CA GLU A 466 -14.91 -22.22 -39.70
C GLU A 466 -13.65 -21.69 -39.00
N LYS A 467 -13.89 -20.91 -37.95
CA LYS A 467 -12.87 -20.42 -37.04
C LYS A 467 -13.35 -20.71 -35.63
N PHE A 468 -12.77 -21.71 -35.00
CA PHE A 468 -13.16 -22.11 -33.64
C PHE A 468 -12.45 -21.24 -32.61
N ASN A 469 -13.22 -20.45 -31.87
CA ASN A 469 -12.76 -19.79 -30.67
C ASN A 469 -13.03 -20.72 -29.47
N PHE A 470 -11.99 -21.31 -28.90
CA PHE A 470 -12.09 -22.11 -27.67
C PHE A 470 -12.14 -21.23 -26.41
N GLY A 471 -11.97 -19.91 -26.58
CA GLY A 471 -11.99 -18.97 -25.47
C GLY A 471 -10.88 -19.27 -24.45
N PRO A 472 -11.14 -19.08 -23.14
CA PRO A 472 -10.23 -19.41 -22.05
C PRO A 472 -9.83 -20.90 -22.02
N ILE A 473 -8.52 -21.16 -22.08
CA ILE A 473 -7.94 -22.50 -21.95
C ILE A 473 -6.79 -22.50 -20.95
N LYS A 474 -6.45 -23.68 -20.42
CA LYS A 474 -5.23 -23.90 -19.62
C LYS A 474 -4.26 -24.83 -20.36
N ILE A 475 -3.15 -24.27 -20.83
CA ILE A 475 -2.03 -25.00 -21.41
C ILE A 475 -1.34 -25.80 -20.31
N ASN A 476 -1.22 -27.10 -20.53
CA ASN A 476 -0.52 -28.05 -19.68
C ASN A 476 -0.04 -29.24 -20.53
N MET A 477 0.79 -30.11 -19.94
CA MET A 477 1.35 -31.27 -20.66
C MET A 477 0.33 -32.38 -20.94
N ARG A 478 -0.83 -32.38 -20.26
CA ARG A 478 -1.85 -33.42 -20.37
C ARG A 478 -2.78 -33.21 -21.56
N ASN A 479 -3.18 -31.97 -21.80
CA ASN A 479 -4.14 -31.62 -22.84
C ASN A 479 -3.44 -31.39 -24.18
N LYS A 480 -3.84 -32.14 -25.21
CA LYS A 480 -3.41 -31.96 -26.59
C LYS A 480 -4.54 -31.37 -27.43
N LEU A 481 -4.17 -30.58 -28.45
CA LEU A 481 -5.10 -30.16 -29.51
C LEU A 481 -5.24 -31.33 -30.46
N THR A 482 -6.42 -31.94 -30.47
CA THR A 482 -6.71 -33.14 -31.22
C THR A 482 -7.62 -32.82 -32.39
N PHE A 483 -7.28 -33.36 -33.56
CA PHE A 483 -8.09 -33.32 -34.76
C PHE A 483 -8.50 -34.74 -35.11
N SER A 484 -9.78 -34.95 -35.35
CA SER A 484 -10.34 -36.20 -35.87
C SER A 484 -11.09 -35.88 -37.15
N VAL A 485 -10.66 -36.49 -38.25
CA VAL A 485 -11.24 -36.29 -39.59
C VAL A 485 -12.16 -37.45 -39.88
N TYR A 486 -13.38 -37.15 -40.30
CA TYR A 486 -14.41 -38.13 -40.58
C TYR A 486 -14.87 -38.03 -42.03
N ASP A 487 -15.22 -39.18 -42.59
CA ASP A 487 -16.13 -39.30 -43.72
C ASP A 487 -17.54 -39.49 -43.17
N GLU A 488 -18.52 -38.76 -43.66
CA GLU A 488 -19.86 -38.67 -43.06
C GLU A 488 -20.95 -39.12 -44.05
N ASP A 489 -21.16 -40.42 -44.20
CA ASP A 489 -22.25 -40.99 -45.01
C ASP A 489 -23.64 -40.51 -44.53
N THR A 490 -23.79 -40.39 -43.21
CA THR A 490 -24.92 -39.76 -42.52
C THR A 490 -24.45 -39.26 -41.15
N TYR A 491 -25.17 -38.34 -40.50
CA TYR A 491 -24.80 -37.81 -39.16
C TYR A 491 -24.56 -38.89 -38.07
N TRP A 492 -25.09 -40.11 -38.27
CA TRP A 492 -24.95 -41.24 -37.34
C TRP A 492 -24.04 -42.37 -37.85
N ASN A 493 -23.59 -42.30 -39.09
CA ASN A 493 -22.66 -43.24 -39.70
C ASN A 493 -21.46 -42.45 -40.24
N SER A 494 -20.43 -42.31 -39.39
CA SER A 494 -19.25 -41.52 -39.68
C SER A 494 -17.99 -42.36 -39.52
N ASP A 495 -17.23 -42.54 -40.60
CA ASP A 495 -16.00 -43.32 -40.61
C ASP A 495 -14.80 -42.43 -40.27
N LEU A 496 -13.97 -42.86 -39.32
CA LEU A 496 -12.79 -42.09 -38.91
C LEU A 496 -11.65 -42.29 -39.91
N LEU A 497 -11.36 -41.25 -40.70
CA LEU A 497 -10.25 -41.22 -41.67
C LEU A 497 -8.88 -41.00 -41.03
N GLY A 498 -8.86 -40.44 -39.82
CA GLY A 498 -7.64 -40.37 -39.04
C GLY A 498 -7.68 -39.38 -37.88
N LYS A 499 -6.66 -39.47 -37.02
CA LYS A 499 -6.58 -38.70 -35.78
C LYS A 499 -5.16 -38.25 -35.45
N CYS A 500 -5.04 -36.99 -35.07
CA CYS A 500 -3.77 -36.35 -34.77
C CYS A 500 -3.86 -35.55 -33.48
N SER A 501 -2.74 -35.39 -32.75
CA SER A 501 -2.73 -34.67 -31.47
C SER A 501 -1.44 -33.90 -31.25
N PHE A 502 -1.56 -32.60 -31.00
CA PHE A 502 -0.43 -31.68 -30.92
C PHE A 502 -0.36 -30.98 -29.57
N GLY A 503 0.86 -30.73 -29.10
CA GLY A 503 1.11 -29.82 -27.98
C GLY A 503 0.92 -28.37 -28.43
N LEU A 504 0.28 -27.55 -27.58
CA LEU A 504 0.14 -26.13 -27.86
C LEU A 504 1.38 -25.34 -27.43
N ARG A 505 1.78 -24.40 -28.30
CA ARG A 505 2.77 -23.35 -27.97
C ARG A 505 2.21 -21.96 -28.26
N LYS A 506 2.67 -20.96 -27.51
CA LYS A 506 2.34 -19.54 -27.68
C LYS A 506 2.64 -19.08 -29.12
N GLY A 507 1.75 -18.25 -29.66
CA GLY A 507 1.93 -17.62 -30.97
C GLY A 507 1.04 -18.23 -32.04
N ARG A 508 1.30 -17.85 -33.30
CA ARG A 508 0.61 -18.39 -34.48
C ARG A 508 1.39 -19.57 -35.01
N VAL A 509 0.72 -20.70 -35.20
CA VAL A 509 1.30 -21.94 -35.73
C VAL A 509 0.45 -22.40 -36.89
N SER A 510 1.12 -22.85 -37.95
CA SER A 510 0.52 -23.58 -39.06
C SER A 510 1.23 -24.90 -39.14
N ASP A 511 0.48 -25.98 -39.26
CA ASP A 511 0.99 -27.34 -39.20
C ASP A 511 0.08 -28.29 -40.00
N SER A 512 0.53 -29.52 -40.15
CA SER A 512 -0.18 -30.55 -40.91
C SER A 512 -0.18 -31.89 -40.20
N CYS A 513 -1.15 -32.73 -40.55
CA CYS A 513 -1.29 -34.09 -40.09
C CYS A 513 -1.48 -35.01 -41.29
N MET A 514 -0.57 -35.96 -41.46
CA MET A 514 -0.72 -37.04 -42.42
C MET A 514 -1.74 -38.04 -41.89
N LEU A 515 -2.72 -38.37 -42.72
CA LEU A 515 -3.75 -39.37 -42.46
C LEU A 515 -3.39 -40.65 -43.23
N ASP A 516 -4.14 -41.72 -43.04
CA ASP A 516 -3.94 -42.96 -43.81
C ASP A 516 -4.10 -42.69 -45.32
N HIS A 517 -5.05 -41.81 -45.66
CA HIS A 517 -5.23 -41.24 -46.99
C HIS A 517 -5.36 -39.72 -46.90
N GLY A 518 -4.36 -39.02 -47.45
CA GLY A 518 -4.34 -37.56 -47.54
C GLY A 518 -3.66 -36.84 -46.37
N THR A 519 -3.82 -35.53 -46.32
CA THR A 519 -3.22 -34.67 -45.29
C THR A 519 -4.16 -33.56 -44.87
N LEU A 520 -4.38 -33.43 -43.56
CA LEU A 520 -5.08 -32.31 -42.95
C LEU A 520 -4.08 -31.18 -42.65
N PHE A 521 -4.39 -29.97 -43.06
CA PHE A 521 -3.67 -28.75 -42.74
C PHE A 521 -4.50 -27.86 -41.82
N PHE A 522 -3.85 -27.26 -40.84
CA PHE A 522 -4.53 -26.39 -39.89
C PHE A 522 -3.64 -25.23 -39.45
N SER A 523 -4.27 -24.22 -38.86
CA SER A 523 -3.56 -23.17 -38.13
C SER A 523 -4.23 -22.89 -36.80
N TYR A 524 -3.44 -22.49 -35.82
CA TYR A 524 -3.95 -21.99 -34.56
C TYR A 524 -3.18 -20.76 -34.10
N ILE A 525 -3.79 -19.99 -33.21
CA ILE A 525 -3.13 -18.94 -32.45
C ILE A 525 -3.43 -19.10 -30.98
N VAL A 526 -2.38 -19.12 -30.18
CA VAL A 526 -2.44 -19.11 -28.71
C VAL A 526 -1.95 -17.77 -28.21
N LYS A 527 -2.81 -17.07 -27.47
CA LYS A 527 -2.46 -15.81 -26.77
C LYS A 527 -2.53 -16.05 -25.27
N CYS A 528 -1.40 -15.91 -24.57
CA CYS A 528 -1.35 -16.01 -23.12
C CYS A 528 -2.23 -14.95 -22.45
N ALA A 529 -2.74 -15.24 -21.25
CA ALA A 529 -3.38 -14.23 -20.43
C ALA A 529 -2.39 -13.10 -20.06
N PRO A 530 -2.87 -11.91 -19.65
CA PRO A 530 -1.99 -10.82 -19.21
C PRO A 530 -0.99 -11.29 -18.15
N SER A 531 0.22 -10.73 -18.19
CA SER A 531 1.36 -11.09 -17.33
C SER A 531 1.86 -12.55 -17.43
N LEU A 532 1.42 -13.33 -18.42
CA LEU A 532 1.94 -14.67 -18.72
C LEU A 532 2.78 -14.71 -20.00
N GLY A 533 3.84 -15.50 -19.98
CA GLY A 533 4.76 -15.70 -21.09
C GLY A 533 5.38 -17.10 -21.14
N GLY A 534 6.44 -17.23 -21.92
CA GLY A 534 7.02 -18.53 -22.26
C GLY A 534 6.24 -19.28 -23.33
N GLN A 535 6.78 -20.42 -23.77
CA GLN A 535 6.16 -21.25 -24.81
C GLN A 535 4.80 -21.81 -24.38
N HIS A 536 4.60 -22.07 -23.09
CA HIS A 536 3.37 -22.66 -22.55
C HIS A 536 2.60 -21.73 -21.60
N CYS A 537 2.84 -20.42 -21.66
CA CYS A 537 2.20 -19.42 -20.79
C CYS A 537 2.41 -19.67 -19.28
N GLN A 538 3.56 -20.24 -18.90
CA GLN A 538 3.88 -20.58 -17.50
C GLN A 538 4.69 -19.48 -16.81
N ASP A 539 5.40 -18.65 -17.57
CA ASP A 539 6.36 -17.69 -17.06
C ASP A 539 5.66 -16.39 -16.69
N TYR A 540 6.17 -15.71 -15.66
CA TYR A 540 5.73 -14.37 -15.32
C TYR A 540 6.35 -13.34 -16.26
N ILE A 541 5.53 -12.44 -16.80
CA ILE A 541 5.97 -11.30 -17.60
C ILE A 541 5.53 -10.00 -16.91
N PRO A 542 6.46 -9.15 -16.47
CA PRO A 542 6.14 -7.82 -15.96
C PRO A 542 5.35 -6.97 -16.96
N SER A 543 4.51 -6.07 -16.47
CA SER A 543 3.79 -5.07 -17.28
C SER A 543 4.23 -3.65 -16.91
N PRO A 544 5.46 -3.24 -17.31
CA PRO A 544 5.93 -1.89 -17.07
C PRO A 544 5.14 -0.88 -17.89
N MET A 545 5.00 0.32 -17.35
CA MET A 545 4.48 1.46 -18.08
C MET A 545 5.45 1.84 -19.22
N SER A 546 4.92 2.16 -20.40
CA SER A 546 5.73 2.62 -21.53
C SER A 546 6.45 3.93 -21.20
N ALA A 547 7.65 4.14 -21.74
CA ALA A 547 8.47 5.32 -21.45
C ALA A 547 7.74 6.66 -21.70
N SER A 548 6.93 6.76 -22.77
CA SER A 548 6.13 7.96 -23.07
C SER A 548 5.09 8.26 -21.99
N LEU A 549 4.32 7.24 -21.57
CA LEU A 549 3.37 7.37 -20.47
C LEU A 549 4.06 7.64 -19.12
N ALA A 550 5.21 7.02 -18.87
CA ALA A 550 5.94 7.18 -17.61
C ALA A 550 6.49 8.60 -17.39
N ALA A 551 6.69 9.36 -18.48
CA ALA A 551 7.08 10.77 -18.46
C ALA A 551 5.92 11.71 -18.13
N VAL A 552 4.69 11.32 -18.43
CA VAL A 552 3.48 12.15 -18.28
C VAL A 552 2.72 11.82 -17.00
N PHE A 553 2.59 10.53 -16.69
CA PHE A 553 1.89 10.08 -15.49
C PHE A 553 2.82 10.12 -14.29
N TYR A 554 2.30 10.56 -13.15
CA TYR A 554 3.04 10.61 -11.91
C TYR A 554 3.07 9.23 -11.23
N THR A 555 1.99 8.47 -11.35
CA THR A 555 1.83 7.09 -10.88
C THR A 555 1.39 6.17 -12.02
N ARG A 556 1.15 4.87 -11.78
CA ARG A 556 0.59 4.00 -12.83
C ARG A 556 -0.78 4.48 -13.33
N ASN A 557 -1.59 5.00 -12.41
CA ASN A 557 -2.99 5.35 -12.63
C ASN A 557 -3.27 6.76 -12.09
N GLY A 558 -2.37 7.73 -12.29
CA GLY A 558 -2.56 9.05 -11.69
C GLY A 558 -1.61 10.11 -12.20
N VAL A 559 -2.10 11.34 -12.22
CA VAL A 559 -1.41 12.54 -12.72
C VAL A 559 -1.27 13.59 -11.62
N LEU A 560 -0.33 14.52 -11.75
CA LEU A 560 -0.29 15.68 -10.87
C LEU A 560 -1.33 16.70 -11.32
N ALA A 561 -2.17 17.15 -10.39
CA ALA A 561 -3.21 18.14 -10.67
C ALA A 561 -2.63 19.44 -11.28
N GLY A 562 -1.41 19.84 -10.91
CA GLY A 562 -0.72 21.01 -11.48
C GLY A 562 -0.31 20.90 -12.95
N GLU A 563 -0.31 19.69 -13.53
CA GLU A 563 0.13 19.42 -14.92
C GLU A 563 -1.06 19.11 -15.86
N THR A 564 -2.28 19.01 -15.33
CA THR A 564 -3.51 18.69 -16.07
C THR A 564 -3.84 19.69 -17.19
N GLY A 565 -3.35 20.93 -17.11
CA GLY A 565 -3.49 21.93 -18.17
C GLY A 565 -2.76 21.60 -19.48
N MET A 566 -1.77 20.69 -19.47
CA MET A 566 -1.02 20.28 -20.67
C MET A 566 -1.52 18.95 -21.29
N LEU A 567 -2.38 18.20 -20.58
CA LEU A 567 -2.79 16.85 -20.95
C LEU A 567 -3.99 16.78 -21.92
N ASN A 568 -4.78 17.86 -22.02
CA ASN A 568 -5.98 17.92 -22.87
C ASN A 568 -5.69 17.91 -24.39
N GLN A 569 -4.43 17.87 -24.82
CA GLN A 569 -4.06 17.77 -26.24
C GLN A 569 -3.48 16.39 -26.64
N GLN A 570 -3.12 15.50 -25.70
CA GLN A 570 -2.47 14.22 -26.03
C GLN A 570 -3.29 12.97 -25.68
N SER A 571 -4.31 13.07 -24.82
CA SER A 571 -5.14 11.94 -24.39
C SER A 571 -6.15 11.46 -25.45
N ALA A 572 -6.37 12.22 -26.53
CA ALA A 572 -7.38 11.90 -27.54
C ALA A 572 -7.01 10.75 -28.51
N SER A 573 -5.84 10.11 -28.40
CA SER A 573 -5.37 9.16 -29.42
C SER A 573 -4.81 7.81 -28.93
N LEU A 574 -5.04 7.39 -27.68
CA LEU A 574 -4.51 6.11 -27.18
C LEU A 574 -5.62 5.10 -26.89
N LYS A 575 -5.88 4.19 -27.84
CA LYS A 575 -6.70 2.98 -27.60
C LYS A 575 -5.95 2.02 -26.69
N PRO A 576 -6.49 1.59 -25.55
CA PRO A 576 -5.88 0.53 -24.74
C PRO A 576 -5.92 -0.81 -25.49
N ALA A 577 -4.83 -1.58 -25.37
CA ALA A 577 -4.75 -2.93 -25.92
C ALA A 577 -5.53 -3.93 -25.04
N GLY A 578 -6.82 -4.14 -25.33
CA GLY A 578 -7.67 -5.18 -24.74
C GLY A 578 -8.23 -4.88 -23.34
N ASN A 579 -9.44 -5.41 -23.06
CA ASN A 579 -10.25 -5.50 -21.81
C ASN A 579 -10.20 -4.42 -20.71
N MET A 580 -9.42 -3.35 -20.83
CA MET A 580 -9.38 -2.21 -19.93
C MET A 580 -9.99 -0.99 -20.61
N THR A 581 -10.88 -0.31 -19.90
CA THR A 581 -11.38 1.03 -20.21
C THR A 581 -10.90 1.95 -19.09
N CYS A 582 -10.15 3.00 -19.44
CA CYS A 582 -9.66 3.99 -18.48
C CYS A 582 -10.40 5.30 -18.72
N ASN A 583 -10.96 5.88 -17.65
CA ASN A 583 -11.59 7.20 -17.64
C ASN A 583 -10.74 8.19 -16.85
#